data_AF-A0A3B1IY34-F1
#
_entry.id   AF-A0A3B1IY34-F1
#
_cell.length_a   1.000
_cell.length_b   1.000
_cell.length_c   1.000
_cell.angle_alpha   90.00
_cell.angle_beta   90.00
_cell.angle_gamma   90.00
#
_symmetry.space_group_name_H-M   'P 1'
#
loop_
_entity.id
_entity.type
_entity.pdbx_description
1 polymer ?
#
loop_
_entity_poly.entity_id
_entity_poly.type
_entity_poly.pdbx_seq_one_letter_code
_entity_poly.pdbx_strand_id
1 'polypeptide(L)'
;EDLRLKGQALSPGLATDLSSQGLHKLDPNFSCSPDTHTLILDQNHIIKLEHLEKNAALLQLSVACNRLVRMMGVSRLTELRVLNLPNNSIGYIEGLKDLVHLEWLNLAGNNIKVGIVTEK
;
A
#
# COMPACT_ATOMS: atom_id res chain seq x y z
N GLU A 1 -4.33 -4.28 -18.00
CA GLU A 1 -5.12 -3.04 -18.20
C GLU A 1 -4.65 -2.02 -17.18
N ASP A 2 -4.23 -0.89 -17.71
CA ASP A 2 -3.54 0.24 -17.09
C ASP A 2 -4.17 0.69 -15.75
N LEU A 3 -3.37 0.77 -14.69
CA LEU A 3 -3.69 1.47 -13.43
C LEU A 3 -3.68 3.00 -13.62
N ARG A 4 -4.14 3.51 -14.76
CA ARG A 4 -4.62 4.89 -14.85
C ARG A 4 -5.98 4.91 -14.16
N LEU A 5 -5.93 5.10 -12.85
CA LEU A 5 -7.05 5.58 -12.03
C LEU A 5 -7.89 6.55 -12.88
N LYS A 6 -9.11 6.14 -13.23
CA LYS A 6 -10.04 7.01 -13.93
C LYS A 6 -10.28 8.24 -13.05
N GLY A 7 -9.71 9.39 -13.46
CA GLY A 7 -10.25 10.69 -13.07
C GLY A 7 -9.52 11.52 -12.01
N GLN A 8 -8.21 11.37 -11.79
CA GLN A 8 -7.46 12.47 -11.17
C GLN A 8 -6.03 12.53 -11.69
N ALA A 9 -5.69 13.63 -12.36
CA ALA A 9 -4.33 13.90 -12.79
C ALA A 9 -3.46 14.01 -11.54
N LEU A 10 -2.60 13.00 -11.30
CA LEU A 10 -1.52 13.10 -10.34
C LEU A 10 -0.62 14.25 -10.78
N SER A 11 -0.64 15.35 -10.03
CA SER A 11 0.28 16.45 -10.25
C SER A 11 1.71 15.92 -10.10
N PRO A 12 2.56 16.04 -11.14
CA PRO A 12 3.84 15.33 -11.24
C PRO A 12 4.89 15.72 -10.19
N GLY A 13 4.60 16.65 -9.27
CA GLY A 13 5.48 17.05 -8.18
C GLY A 13 5.25 16.36 -6.82
N LEU A 14 4.17 15.58 -6.66
CA LEU A 14 3.77 15.02 -5.34
C LEU A 14 3.83 13.48 -5.29
N ALA A 15 4.43 12.84 -6.31
CA ALA A 15 4.51 11.39 -6.40
C ALA A 15 5.97 10.93 -6.37
N THR A 16 6.27 9.98 -5.50
CA THR A 16 7.57 9.28 -5.41
C THR A 16 7.39 7.87 -5.99
N ASP A 17 8.05 7.58 -7.11
CA ASP A 17 8.02 6.29 -7.77
C ASP A 17 9.34 5.54 -7.53
N LEU A 18 9.26 4.39 -6.86
CA LEU A 18 10.34 3.46 -6.59
C LEU A 18 10.01 2.06 -7.14
N SER A 19 9.23 2.01 -8.21
CA SER A 19 8.88 0.74 -8.85
C SER A 19 10.08 0.08 -9.52
N SER A 20 10.05 -1.25 -9.62
CA SER A 20 11.03 -2.06 -10.34
C SER A 20 12.50 -1.89 -9.90
N GLN A 21 12.74 -1.54 -8.63
CA GLN A 21 14.09 -1.34 -8.08
C GLN A 21 14.68 -2.61 -7.42
N GLY A 22 13.93 -3.72 -7.42
CA GLY A 22 14.34 -4.97 -6.78
C GLY A 22 14.36 -4.91 -5.25
N LEU A 23 13.63 -3.97 -4.64
CA LEU A 23 13.64 -3.74 -3.19
C LEU A 23 13.07 -4.92 -2.43
N HIS A 24 13.75 -5.37 -1.38
CA HIS A 24 13.23 -6.38 -0.45
C HIS A 24 12.59 -5.76 0.80
N LYS A 25 12.97 -4.52 1.12
CA LYS A 25 12.49 -3.72 2.24
C LYS A 25 12.77 -2.24 1.96
N LEU A 26 12.12 -1.36 2.70
CA LEU A 26 12.46 0.06 2.75
C LEU A 26 13.60 0.29 3.75
N ASP A 27 14.36 1.35 3.53
CA ASP A 27 15.39 1.79 4.48
C ASP A 27 14.73 2.34 5.77
N PRO A 28 15.27 2.10 6.97
CA PRO A 28 14.72 2.66 8.22
C PRO A 28 14.70 4.20 8.28
N ASN A 29 15.57 4.84 7.50
CA ASN A 29 15.62 6.29 7.35
C ASN A 29 14.84 6.79 6.14
N PHE A 30 14.12 5.90 5.44
CA PHE A 30 13.27 6.29 4.34
C PHE A 30 12.24 7.33 4.80
N SER A 31 12.16 8.41 4.04
CA SER A 31 11.08 9.38 4.12
C SER A 31 10.89 10.00 2.75
N CYS A 32 9.64 10.12 2.35
CA CYS A 32 9.27 10.95 1.21
C CYS A 32 9.49 12.44 1.55
N SER A 33 9.52 13.29 0.51
CA SER A 33 9.46 14.73 0.71
C SER A 33 8.13 15.12 1.39
N PRO A 34 8.08 16.23 2.15
CA PRO A 34 6.84 16.67 2.83
C PRO A 34 5.69 16.92 1.86
N ASP A 35 5.97 17.21 0.60
CA ASP A 35 4.97 17.42 -0.44
C ASP A 35 4.52 16.11 -1.10
N THR A 36 5.17 14.98 -0.83
CA THR A 36 4.78 13.71 -1.45
C THR A 36 3.47 13.19 -0.84
N HIS A 37 2.46 13.03 -1.70
CA HIS A 37 1.17 12.46 -1.35
C HIS A 37 0.97 11.05 -1.94
N THR A 38 1.79 10.65 -2.92
CA THR A 38 1.69 9.36 -3.59
C THR A 38 3.02 8.62 -3.54
N LEU A 39 3.01 7.37 -3.08
CA LEU A 39 4.17 6.49 -3.08
C LEU A 39 3.86 5.23 -3.91
N ILE A 40 4.71 4.94 -4.89
CA ILE A 40 4.60 3.77 -5.77
C ILE A 40 5.80 2.85 -5.52
N LEU A 41 5.53 1.64 -5.05
CA LEU A 41 6.52 0.59 -4.72
C LEU A 41 6.32 -0.66 -5.58
N ASP A 42 5.63 -0.53 -6.71
CA ASP A 42 5.19 -1.64 -7.54
C ASP A 42 6.38 -2.46 -8.10
N GLN A 43 6.14 -3.76 -8.37
CA GLN A 43 7.13 -4.64 -9.00
C GLN A 43 8.47 -4.73 -8.25
N ASN A 44 8.40 -4.86 -6.92
CA ASN A 44 9.55 -5.11 -6.07
C ASN A 44 9.44 -6.50 -5.40
N HIS A 45 10.34 -6.80 -4.45
CA HIS A 45 10.37 -8.04 -3.67
C HIS A 45 10.01 -7.80 -2.20
N ILE A 46 9.23 -6.74 -1.91
CA ILE A 46 8.93 -6.31 -0.55
C ILE A 46 8.06 -7.36 0.13
N ILE A 47 8.54 -7.84 1.30
CA ILE A 47 7.85 -8.84 2.12
C ILE A 47 7.11 -8.23 3.31
N LYS A 48 7.47 -7.01 3.72
CA LYS A 48 6.88 -6.25 4.81
C LYS A 48 6.95 -4.75 4.54
N LEU A 49 5.89 -4.04 4.91
CA LEU A 49 5.86 -2.58 4.94
C LEU A 49 6.24 -2.12 6.35
N GLU A 50 7.49 -1.70 6.52
CA GLU A 50 8.02 -1.14 7.75
C GLU A 50 8.59 0.25 7.44
N HIS A 51 8.73 1.10 8.46
CA HIS A 51 9.37 2.42 8.36
C HIS A 51 8.59 3.47 7.54
N LEU A 52 7.28 3.30 7.40
CA LEU A 52 6.40 4.26 6.70
C LEU A 52 5.78 5.29 7.66
N GLU A 53 6.00 5.17 8.97
CA GLU A 53 5.42 6.06 9.98
C GLU A 53 5.76 7.55 9.81
N LYS A 54 6.89 7.85 9.15
CA LYS A 54 7.31 9.22 8.83
C LYS A 54 6.51 9.82 7.67
N ASN A 55 5.73 9.02 6.96
CA ASN A 55 4.99 9.41 5.76
C ASN A 55 3.47 9.45 6.02
N ALA A 56 3.08 9.88 7.22
CA ALA A 56 1.68 9.92 7.66
C ALA A 56 0.76 10.77 6.76
N ALA A 57 1.31 11.72 5.99
CA ALA A 57 0.58 12.56 5.04
C ALA A 57 0.30 11.89 3.67
N LEU A 58 0.75 10.63 3.47
CA LEU A 58 0.48 9.91 2.23
C LEU A 58 -1.02 9.70 2.03
N LEU A 59 -1.51 10.09 0.86
CA LEU A 59 -2.90 9.89 0.43
C LEU A 59 -3.05 8.63 -0.43
N GLN A 60 -1.99 8.24 -1.13
CA GLN A 60 -2.02 7.09 -2.04
C GLN A 60 -0.77 6.24 -1.87
N LEU A 61 -0.97 4.93 -1.73
CA LEU A 61 0.09 3.94 -1.67
C LEU A 61 -0.20 2.79 -2.64
N SER A 62 0.72 2.53 -3.56
CA SER A 62 0.71 1.34 -4.42
C SER A 62 1.90 0.45 -4.10
N VAL A 63 1.63 -0.83 -3.87
CA VAL A 63 2.63 -1.89 -3.62
C VAL A 63 2.24 -3.13 -4.43
N ALA A 64 1.80 -2.94 -5.67
CA ALA A 64 1.36 -3.99 -6.56
C ALA A 64 2.51 -4.94 -6.91
N CYS A 65 2.21 -6.22 -7.16
CA CYS A 65 3.18 -7.21 -7.63
C CYS A 65 4.41 -7.31 -6.72
N ASN A 66 4.18 -7.45 -5.42
CA ASN A 66 5.21 -7.64 -4.39
C ASN A 66 4.99 -9.00 -3.68
N ARG A 67 5.63 -9.23 -2.53
CA ARG A 67 5.60 -10.51 -1.79
C ARG A 67 5.03 -10.35 -0.38
N LEU A 68 4.14 -9.36 -0.17
CA LEU A 68 3.54 -9.12 1.13
C LEU A 68 2.67 -10.31 1.55
N VAL A 69 2.82 -10.77 2.79
CA VAL A 69 2.00 -11.86 3.36
C VAL A 69 0.97 -11.38 4.38
N ARG A 70 1.13 -10.15 4.88
CA ARG A 70 0.25 -9.49 5.85
C ARG A 70 0.17 -7.99 5.56
N MET A 71 -0.98 -7.38 5.87
CA MET A 71 -1.13 -5.91 5.84
C MET A 71 -0.61 -5.26 7.13
N MET A 72 0.69 -5.39 7.39
CA MET A 72 1.34 -4.73 8.53
C MET A 72 1.87 -3.35 8.12
N GLY A 73 1.94 -2.41 9.07
CA GLY A 73 2.62 -1.12 8.90
C GLY A 73 1.80 -0.01 8.23
N VAL A 74 0.71 -0.36 7.54
CA VAL A 74 -0.18 0.65 6.93
C VAL A 74 -1.05 1.39 7.93
N SER A 75 -1.31 0.84 9.13
CA SER A 75 -2.23 1.43 10.13
C SER A 75 -1.83 2.82 10.64
N ARG A 76 -0.58 3.23 10.42
CA ARG A 76 -0.08 4.57 10.79
C ARG A 76 -0.32 5.62 9.70
N LEU A 77 -0.74 5.20 8.51
CA LEU A 77 -0.99 6.08 7.37
C LEU A 77 -2.47 6.49 7.34
N THR A 78 -2.91 7.18 8.38
CA THR A 78 -4.33 7.48 8.64
C THR A 78 -4.98 8.36 7.56
N GLU A 79 -4.18 9.14 6.84
CA GLU A 79 -4.62 9.99 5.73
C GLU A 79 -4.77 9.24 4.41
N LEU A 80 -4.45 7.93 4.35
CA LEU A 80 -4.60 7.15 3.12
C LEU A 80 -6.04 7.14 2.63
N ARG A 81 -6.22 7.53 1.36
CA ARG A 81 -7.47 7.45 0.61
C ARG A 81 -7.47 6.30 -0.39
N VAL A 82 -6.30 5.96 -0.93
CA VAL A 82 -6.12 4.89 -1.93
C VAL A 82 -5.03 3.92 -1.49
N LEU A 83 -5.38 2.65 -1.36
CA LEU A 83 -4.44 1.56 -1.06
C LEU A 83 -4.52 0.46 -2.12
N ASN A 84 -3.47 0.34 -2.94
CA ASN A 84 -3.38 -0.62 -4.03
C ASN A 84 -2.36 -1.72 -3.70
N LEU A 85 -2.83 -2.93 -3.41
CA LEU A 85 -2.01 -4.09 -3.02
C LEU A 85 -2.24 -5.35 -3.88
N PRO A 86 -2.59 -5.27 -5.18
CA PRO A 86 -2.90 -6.46 -5.95
C PRO A 86 -1.65 -7.32 -6.19
N ASN A 87 -1.88 -8.61 -6.44
CA ASN A 87 -0.84 -9.60 -6.77
C ASN A 87 0.28 -9.64 -5.73
N ASN A 88 -0.11 -9.71 -4.45
CA ASN A 88 0.75 -10.05 -3.33
C ASN A 88 0.36 -11.46 -2.82
N SER A 89 0.83 -11.83 -1.62
CA SER A 89 0.50 -13.10 -0.97
C SER A 89 -0.23 -12.89 0.36
N ILE A 90 -0.96 -11.78 0.49
CA ILE A 90 -1.59 -11.37 1.75
C ILE A 90 -2.65 -12.39 2.13
N GLY A 91 -2.46 -13.05 3.28
CA GLY A 91 -3.45 -13.97 3.85
C GLY A 91 -4.16 -13.44 5.09
N TYR A 92 -3.58 -12.40 5.71
CA TYR A 92 -4.08 -11.80 6.93
C TYR A 92 -4.17 -10.28 6.78
N ILE A 93 -5.37 -9.75 6.97
CA ILE A 93 -5.67 -8.32 6.89
C ILE A 93 -5.72 -7.77 8.31
N GLU A 94 -4.96 -6.71 8.56
CA GLU A 94 -4.93 -5.98 9.83
C GLU A 94 -4.79 -4.48 9.56
N GLY A 95 -5.09 -3.65 10.56
CA GLY A 95 -4.90 -2.19 10.46
C GLY A 95 -5.92 -1.42 9.62
N LEU A 96 -6.81 -2.07 8.86
CA LEU A 96 -7.83 -1.38 8.04
C LEU A 96 -8.75 -0.47 8.87
N LYS A 97 -9.07 -0.85 10.12
CA LYS A 97 -9.90 -0.05 11.03
C LYS A 97 -9.31 1.33 11.35
N ASP A 98 -8.00 1.46 11.23
CA ASP A 98 -7.27 2.68 11.55
C ASP A 98 -7.17 3.62 10.32
N LEU A 99 -7.45 3.10 9.11
CA LEU A 99 -7.47 3.84 7.86
C LEU A 99 -8.83 4.52 7.64
N VAL A 100 -9.17 5.46 8.52
CA VAL A 100 -10.51 6.09 8.59
C VAL A 100 -10.88 6.92 7.36
N HIS A 101 -9.91 7.34 6.56
CA HIS A 101 -10.09 8.10 5.32
C HIS A 101 -10.02 7.24 4.04
N LEU A 102 -9.91 5.91 4.17
CA LEU A 102 -9.74 5.03 3.02
C LEU A 102 -11.02 4.98 2.17
N GLU A 103 -10.88 5.35 0.90
CA GLU A 103 -11.99 5.39 -0.08
C GLU A 103 -11.89 4.25 -1.09
N TRP A 104 -10.67 3.79 -1.39
CA TRP A 104 -10.43 2.75 -2.37
C TRP A 104 -9.36 1.75 -1.90
N LEU A 105 -9.72 0.47 -1.96
CA LEU A 105 -8.85 -0.64 -1.59
C LEU A 105 -8.88 -1.71 -2.67
N ASN A 106 -7.70 -2.08 -3.16
CA ASN A 106 -7.54 -3.21 -4.08
C ASN A 106 -6.63 -4.28 -3.49
N LEU A 107 -7.21 -5.47 -3.30
CA LEU A 107 -6.55 -6.65 -2.79
C LEU A 107 -6.63 -7.84 -3.77
N ALA A 108 -6.94 -7.60 -5.05
CA ALA A 108 -7.06 -8.65 -6.04
C ALA A 108 -5.79 -9.52 -6.14
N GLY A 109 -5.94 -10.83 -6.34
CA GLY A 109 -4.80 -11.73 -6.47
C GLY A 109 -4.00 -11.98 -5.18
N ASN A 110 -4.58 -11.71 -4.01
CA ASN A 110 -4.03 -12.11 -2.71
C ASN A 110 -4.60 -13.45 -2.21
N ASN A 111 -3.99 -14.03 -1.18
CA ASN A 111 -4.39 -15.31 -0.59
C ASN A 111 -5.34 -15.14 0.62
N ILE A 112 -6.26 -14.17 0.52
CA ILE A 112 -7.16 -13.81 1.62
C ILE A 112 -8.18 -14.92 1.80
N LYS A 113 -8.15 -15.56 2.98
CA LYS A 113 -9.13 -16.57 3.33
C LYS A 113 -10.29 -15.90 4.07
N VAL A 114 -11.48 -16.00 3.50
CA VAL A 114 -12.70 -15.66 4.24
C VAL A 114 -12.91 -16.76 5.27
N GLY A 115 -12.82 -16.40 6.55
CA GLY A 115 -13.22 -17.32 7.62
C GLY A 115 -14.71 -17.60 7.47
N ILE A 116 -15.07 -18.81 7.08
CA ILE A 116 -16.46 -19.26 7.14
C ILE A 116 -16.79 -19.33 8.62
N VAL A 117 -17.50 -18.34 9.15
CA VAL A 117 -18.15 -18.46 10.46
C VAL A 117 -19.25 -19.48 10.25
N THR A 118 -18.96 -20.75 10.52
CA THR A 118 -19.99 -21.76 10.65
C THR A 118 -20.62 -21.53 12.01
N GLU A 119 -21.81 -20.93 12.03
CA GLU A 119 -22.66 -20.90 13.21
C GLU A 119 -22.84 -22.35 13.70
N LYS A 120 -22.56 -22.58 14.98
CA LYS A 120 -22.89 -23.82 15.69
C LYS A 120 -24.18 -23.63 16.46
#